data_AF-A0A1I4Y3G0-F1
#
_entry.id   AF-A0A1I4Y3G0-F1
#
_cell.length_a   1.000
_cell.length_b   1.000
_cell.length_c   1.000
_cell.angle_alpha   90.00
_cell.angle_beta   90.00
_cell.angle_gamma   90.00
#
_symmetry.space_group_name_H-M   'P 1'
#
loop_
_entity.id
_entity.type
_entity.pdbx_description
1 polymer ?
#
loop_
_entity_poly.entity_id
_entity_poly.type
_entity_poly.pdbx_seq_one_letter_code
_entity_poly.pdbx_strand_id
1 'polypeptide(L)'
;MILQDLISLIGVKSMDPRIAQLFEQNSLGKPPKTITSNQGQKAFKDKQQLIDYTFKFDITNDRYYPPVSVKNDDYTFDNYLSNMVVFSKPERGKKEFVDPKPISFWDGFINPGSSLEECLAYFDNQSRSTRNSTIFEKSLNDIAEIKVWFANDKKQVTTIEIRIIEDTEIFAHSDFNPANKFNTVPQSYSLLVKWLFDNKYLNLSAETYSQELSLDHTDILAFAKTHLKSHIWDTQIRDIPYLRSFLFEIASNSSIKNKDGEEINFYIKNLYVKTAGKWEEHQEIYDADISGLKDFESTIFLDATQSSQFLDTLTEHFTLFAQLTEINE
;
A
#
# COMPACT_ATOMS: atom_id res chain seq x y z
N MET A 1 -20.40 -19.44 16.79
CA MET A 1 -19.42 -18.54 16.18
C MET A 1 -20.12 -17.22 15.95
N ILE A 2 -19.62 -16.15 16.55
CA ILE A 2 -20.10 -14.78 16.33
C ILE A 2 -19.05 -13.99 15.53
N LEU A 3 -19.42 -12.88 14.91
CA LEU A 3 -18.48 -12.10 14.08
C LEU A 3 -17.27 -11.61 14.89
N GLN A 4 -17.46 -11.29 16.17
CA GLN A 4 -16.38 -10.88 17.07
C GLN A 4 -15.26 -11.93 17.19
N ASP A 5 -15.60 -13.22 17.21
CA ASP A 5 -14.62 -14.30 17.26
C ASP A 5 -13.75 -14.29 15.99
N LEU A 6 -14.37 -14.08 14.83
CA LEU A 6 -13.69 -14.03 13.55
C LEU A 6 -12.79 -12.80 13.43
N ILE A 7 -13.25 -11.62 13.86
CA ILE A 7 -12.44 -10.40 13.88
C ILE A 7 -11.13 -10.61 14.66
N SER A 8 -11.17 -11.37 15.76
CA SER A 8 -9.98 -11.68 16.57
C SER A 8 -8.93 -12.56 15.87
N LEU A 9 -9.29 -13.16 14.73
CA LEU A 9 -8.42 -14.02 13.91
C LEU A 9 -7.76 -13.27 12.75
N ILE A 10 -8.23 -12.06 12.40
CA ILE A 10 -7.58 -11.24 11.39
C ILE A 10 -6.14 -10.91 11.80
N GLY A 11 -5.19 -11.06 10.87
CA GLY A 11 -3.77 -10.86 11.13
C GLY A 11 -3.07 -12.01 11.86
N VAL A 12 -3.78 -13.09 12.18
CA VAL A 12 -3.18 -14.27 12.81
C VAL A 12 -2.50 -15.15 11.76
N LYS A 13 -1.32 -15.70 12.10
CA LYS A 13 -0.59 -16.64 11.24
C LYS A 13 -1.45 -17.85 10.91
N SER A 14 -1.36 -18.35 9.68
CA SER A 14 -2.14 -19.51 9.22
C SER A 14 -1.95 -20.78 10.05
N MET A 15 -0.77 -20.95 10.67
CA MET A 15 -0.42 -22.10 11.50
C MET A 15 -0.76 -21.89 12.99
N ASP A 16 -1.39 -20.79 13.38
CA ASP A 16 -1.87 -20.57 14.75
C ASP A 16 -2.91 -21.63 15.13
N PRO A 17 -2.87 -22.19 16.35
CA PRO A 17 -3.83 -23.20 16.80
C PRO A 17 -5.29 -22.79 16.66
N ARG A 18 -5.62 -21.50 16.81
CA ARG A 18 -6.99 -20.98 16.66
C ARG A 18 -7.48 -21.05 15.22
N ILE A 19 -6.60 -20.76 14.25
CA ILE A 19 -6.91 -20.90 12.82
C ILE A 19 -7.06 -22.39 12.47
N ALA A 20 -6.15 -23.24 12.94
CA ALA A 20 -6.23 -24.68 12.71
C ALA A 20 -7.53 -25.27 13.27
N GLN A 21 -7.92 -24.89 14.49
CA GLN A 21 -9.17 -25.32 15.11
C GLN A 21 -10.40 -24.86 14.33
N LEU A 22 -10.43 -23.60 13.87
CA LEU A 22 -11.52 -23.09 13.03
C LEU A 22 -11.65 -23.90 11.74
N PHE A 23 -10.52 -24.19 11.08
CA PHE A 23 -10.48 -24.92 9.83
C PHE A 23 -10.93 -26.38 9.99
N GLU A 24 -10.55 -27.02 11.09
CA GLU A 24 -11.00 -28.35 11.45
C GLU A 24 -12.51 -28.39 11.73
N GLN A 25 -13.01 -27.47 12.57
CA GLN A 25 -14.43 -27.37 12.94
C GLN A 25 -15.35 -27.17 11.73
N ASN A 26 -14.90 -26.38 10.75
CA ASN A 26 -15.68 -26.08 9.54
C ASN A 26 -15.32 -26.98 8.35
N SER A 27 -14.52 -28.04 8.56
CA SER A 27 -14.13 -29.00 7.51
C SER A 27 -13.49 -28.34 6.27
N LEU A 28 -12.69 -27.29 6.48
CA LEU A 28 -12.05 -26.50 5.41
C LEU A 28 -10.71 -27.08 4.93
N GLY A 29 -10.29 -28.21 5.51
CA GLY A 29 -8.98 -28.80 5.28
C GLY A 29 -7.91 -28.13 6.14
N LYS A 30 -6.67 -28.08 5.65
CA LYS A 30 -5.56 -27.45 6.38
C LYS A 30 -5.34 -26.02 5.88
N PRO A 31 -5.13 -25.04 6.78
CA PRO A 31 -4.72 -23.70 6.37
C PRO A 31 -3.36 -23.75 5.65
N PRO A 32 -3.04 -22.75 4.83
CA PRO A 32 -1.84 -22.79 4.00
C PRO A 32 -0.60 -22.54 4.86
N LYS A 33 0.34 -23.48 4.88
CA LYS A 33 1.57 -23.32 5.67
C LYS A 33 2.42 -22.14 5.17
N THR A 34 2.53 -22.01 3.84
CA THR A 34 3.32 -20.99 3.16
C THR A 34 2.59 -20.59 1.88
N ILE A 35 2.83 -19.37 1.41
CA ILE A 35 2.36 -18.85 0.12
C ILE A 35 3.60 -18.41 -0.66
N THR A 36 3.63 -18.71 -1.96
CA THR A 36 4.73 -18.30 -2.84
C THR A 36 4.48 -16.94 -3.47
N SER A 37 5.54 -16.27 -3.88
CA SER A 37 5.47 -15.00 -4.61
C SER A 37 4.57 -15.08 -5.85
N ASN A 38 4.58 -16.21 -6.56
CA ASN A 38 3.71 -16.44 -7.72
C ASN A 38 2.23 -16.62 -7.37
N GLN A 39 1.90 -16.95 -6.12
CA GLN A 39 0.51 -17.13 -5.68
C GLN A 39 -0.10 -15.82 -5.18
N GLY A 40 0.69 -15.00 -4.47
CA GLY A 40 0.24 -13.78 -3.77
C GLY A 40 -0.66 -14.07 -2.58
N GLN A 41 -1.76 -14.80 -2.83
CA GLN A 41 -2.77 -15.13 -1.84
C GLN A 41 -3.31 -16.55 -2.00
N LYS A 42 -3.99 -17.05 -0.96
CA LYS A 42 -4.75 -18.30 -1.03
C LYS A 42 -6.06 -18.19 -0.27
N ALA A 43 -7.15 -18.52 -0.96
CA ALA A 43 -8.50 -18.42 -0.41
C ALA A 43 -9.12 -19.80 -0.11
N PHE A 44 -9.95 -19.86 0.93
CA PHE A 44 -10.72 -21.03 1.37
C PHE A 44 -12.16 -20.64 1.58
N LYS A 45 -13.09 -21.45 1.11
CA LYS A 45 -14.53 -21.18 1.20
C LYS A 45 -15.21 -22.13 2.17
N ASP A 46 -15.76 -21.58 3.25
CA ASP A 46 -16.76 -22.25 4.06
C ASP A 46 -18.12 -22.17 3.35
N LYS A 47 -18.53 -23.28 2.75
CA LYS A 47 -19.81 -23.37 2.03
C LYS A 47 -21.02 -23.41 2.94
N GLN A 48 -20.86 -23.76 4.22
CA GLN A 48 -21.96 -23.83 5.17
C GLN A 48 -22.31 -22.44 5.70
N GLN A 49 -21.29 -21.69 6.12
CA GLN A 49 -21.47 -20.32 6.64
C GLN A 49 -21.38 -19.24 5.57
N LEU A 50 -20.99 -19.62 4.35
CA LEU A 50 -20.74 -18.75 3.20
C LEU A 50 -19.70 -17.67 3.51
N ILE A 51 -18.58 -18.09 4.11
CA ILE A 51 -17.44 -17.24 4.45
C ILE A 51 -16.26 -17.61 3.57
N ASP A 52 -15.65 -16.62 2.93
CA ASP A 52 -14.41 -16.80 2.16
C ASP A 52 -13.23 -16.23 2.97
N TYR A 53 -12.28 -17.08 3.36
CA TYR A 53 -11.08 -16.74 4.12
C TYR A 53 -9.89 -16.58 3.17
N THR A 54 -9.18 -15.46 3.21
CA THR A 54 -8.00 -15.21 2.38
C THR A 54 -6.75 -15.08 3.24
N PHE A 55 -5.70 -15.80 2.87
CA PHE A 55 -4.36 -15.66 3.44
C PHE A 55 -3.44 -14.95 2.45
N LYS A 56 -2.60 -14.04 2.96
CA LYS A 56 -1.58 -13.30 2.21
C LYS A 56 -0.28 -13.21 3.00
N PHE A 57 0.81 -12.86 2.31
CA PHE A 57 2.10 -12.56 2.93
C PHE A 57 2.56 -11.12 2.67
N ASP A 58 2.14 -10.52 1.56
CA ASP A 58 2.46 -9.18 1.07
C ASP A 58 1.43 -8.15 1.54
N ILE A 59 1.32 -7.98 2.85
CA ILE A 59 0.34 -7.09 3.46
C ILE A 59 1.01 -5.73 3.72
N THR A 60 0.46 -4.65 3.15
CA THR A 60 0.96 -3.27 3.35
C THR A 60 0.51 -2.73 4.70
N ASN A 61 1.06 -3.29 5.78
CA ASN A 61 0.81 -2.88 7.15
C ASN A 61 2.03 -3.15 8.03
N ASP A 62 2.28 -2.24 8.95
CA ASP A 62 3.56 -2.06 9.67
C ASP A 62 3.94 -3.24 10.57
N ARG A 63 2.96 -4.09 10.87
CA ARG A 63 3.13 -5.30 11.64
C ARG A 63 3.53 -6.51 10.79
N TYR A 64 3.22 -6.49 9.50
CA TYR A 64 3.40 -7.64 8.59
C TYR A 64 4.40 -7.36 7.48
N TYR A 65 4.85 -6.12 7.34
CA TYR A 65 5.78 -5.66 6.32
C TYR A 65 7.19 -5.42 6.91
N PRO A 66 8.28 -5.74 6.18
CA PRO A 66 8.29 -6.50 4.92
C PRO A 66 7.92 -7.98 5.17
N PRO A 67 7.52 -8.71 4.11
CA PRO A 67 7.25 -10.14 4.23
C PRO A 67 8.42 -10.93 4.83
N VAL A 68 8.11 -11.83 5.76
CA VAL A 68 9.12 -12.67 6.43
C VAL A 68 9.20 -14.04 5.77
N SER A 69 10.38 -14.39 5.26
CA SER A 69 10.64 -15.73 4.73
C SER A 69 11.05 -16.71 5.83
N VAL A 70 10.29 -17.80 6.00
CA VAL A 70 10.58 -18.82 7.03
C VAL A 70 11.83 -19.63 6.69
N LYS A 71 12.19 -19.66 5.40
CA LYS A 71 13.34 -20.41 4.87
C LYS A 71 14.51 -19.52 4.48
N ASN A 72 14.41 -18.20 4.69
CA ASN A 72 15.34 -17.21 4.16
C ASN A 72 15.51 -17.33 2.62
N ASP A 73 14.41 -17.60 1.92
CA ASP A 73 14.31 -17.62 0.45
C ASP A 73 13.25 -16.63 -0.07
N ASP A 74 13.29 -16.30 -1.35
CA ASP A 74 12.36 -15.33 -1.97
C ASP A 74 11.01 -15.95 -2.39
N TYR A 75 10.70 -17.15 -1.89
CA TYR A 75 9.58 -17.97 -2.38
C TYR A 75 8.67 -18.49 -1.27
N THR A 76 9.06 -18.45 -0.01
CA THR A 76 8.37 -19.14 1.09
C THR A 76 8.13 -18.20 2.26
N PHE A 77 7.03 -17.46 2.21
CA PHE A 77 6.72 -16.47 3.23
C PHE A 77 5.75 -16.98 4.30
N ASP A 78 5.92 -16.46 5.51
CA ASP A 78 4.88 -16.47 6.54
C ASP A 78 3.63 -15.81 5.98
N ASN A 79 2.47 -16.39 6.26
CA ASN A 79 1.19 -15.91 5.75
C ASN A 79 0.17 -15.80 6.88
N TYR A 80 -0.70 -14.81 6.73
CA TYR A 80 -1.61 -14.33 7.74
C TYR A 80 -3.02 -14.30 7.17
N LEU A 81 -4.03 -14.54 8.00
CA LEU A 81 -5.42 -14.34 7.61
C LEU A 81 -5.64 -12.84 7.33
N SER A 82 -5.64 -12.46 6.06
CA SER A 82 -5.64 -11.06 5.63
C SER A 82 -7.03 -10.49 5.53
N ASN A 83 -7.99 -11.30 5.07
CA ASN A 83 -9.40 -10.89 5.01
C ASN A 83 -10.33 -12.09 5.10
N MET A 84 -11.57 -11.78 5.45
CA MET A 84 -12.71 -12.68 5.37
C MET A 84 -13.89 -11.94 4.74
N VAL A 85 -14.43 -12.48 3.66
CA VAL A 85 -15.72 -12.04 3.14
C VAL A 85 -16.80 -12.83 3.88
N VAL A 86 -17.44 -12.18 4.85
CA VAL A 86 -18.45 -12.80 5.74
C VAL A 86 -19.86 -12.72 5.16
N PHE A 87 -20.06 -11.89 4.14
CA PHE A 87 -21.26 -11.87 3.32
C PHE A 87 -20.90 -11.43 1.90
N SER A 88 -21.40 -12.13 0.89
CA SER A 88 -21.35 -11.68 -0.50
C SER A 88 -22.60 -12.18 -1.22
N LYS A 89 -23.37 -11.25 -1.76
CA LYS A 89 -24.53 -11.58 -2.58
C LYS A 89 -24.06 -12.12 -3.93
N PRO A 90 -24.54 -13.29 -4.39
CA PRO A 90 -24.20 -13.80 -5.71
C PRO A 90 -24.74 -12.88 -6.82
N GLU A 91 -24.00 -12.77 -7.93
CA GLU A 91 -24.45 -12.00 -9.10
C GLU A 91 -25.76 -12.56 -9.69
N ARG A 92 -26.54 -11.66 -10.31
CA ARG A 92 -27.93 -11.81 -10.77
C ARG A 92 -28.33 -13.21 -11.26
N GLY A 93 -29.53 -13.65 -10.90
CA GLY A 93 -30.21 -14.83 -11.47
C GLY A 93 -30.57 -15.93 -10.47
N LYS A 94 -30.19 -15.79 -9.20
CA LYS A 94 -30.59 -16.71 -8.13
C LYS A 94 -31.65 -16.04 -7.24
N LYS A 95 -32.56 -16.87 -6.72
CA LYS A 95 -33.61 -16.56 -5.73
C LYS A 95 -33.07 -15.62 -4.64
N GLU A 96 -33.97 -14.90 -3.95
CA GLU A 96 -33.64 -14.13 -2.73
C GLU A 96 -32.56 -14.84 -1.93
N PHE A 97 -31.39 -14.22 -1.85
CA PHE A 97 -30.27 -14.76 -1.10
C PHE A 97 -30.58 -14.53 0.37
N VAL A 98 -30.70 -15.62 1.13
CA VAL A 98 -30.88 -15.59 2.57
C VAL A 98 -29.54 -15.90 3.20
N ASP A 99 -29.05 -15.00 4.05
CA ASP A 99 -27.86 -15.23 4.85
C ASP A 99 -28.10 -16.43 5.79
N PRO A 100 -27.29 -17.52 5.73
CA PRO A 100 -27.51 -18.68 6.59
C PRO A 100 -27.15 -18.43 8.06
N LYS A 101 -26.48 -17.32 8.37
CA LYS A 101 -26.02 -17.00 9.72
C LYS A 101 -27.18 -16.51 10.60
N PRO A 102 -27.21 -16.85 11.90
CA PRO A 102 -28.22 -16.34 12.82
C PRO A 102 -28.05 -14.83 13.03
N ILE A 103 -29.12 -14.12 13.41
CA ILE A 103 -29.08 -12.68 13.69
C ILE A 103 -27.98 -12.34 14.71
N SER A 104 -27.80 -13.19 15.73
CA SER A 104 -26.78 -13.00 16.77
C SER A 104 -25.34 -13.05 16.27
N PHE A 105 -25.10 -13.55 15.05
CA PHE A 105 -23.78 -13.44 14.42
C PHE A 105 -23.38 -11.97 14.22
N TRP A 106 -24.37 -11.12 13.93
CA TRP A 106 -24.21 -9.71 13.59
C TRP A 106 -24.38 -8.76 14.78
N ASP A 107 -24.54 -9.27 16.01
CA ASP A 107 -24.78 -8.44 17.18
C ASP A 107 -23.67 -7.38 17.36
N GLY A 108 -24.08 -6.11 17.32
CA GLY A 108 -23.16 -4.96 17.41
C GLY A 108 -22.54 -4.51 16.08
N PHE A 109 -22.89 -5.12 14.95
CA PHE A 109 -22.34 -4.82 13.63
C PHE A 109 -23.44 -4.55 12.60
N ILE A 110 -23.03 -3.90 11.50
CA ILE A 110 -23.86 -3.79 10.30
C ILE A 110 -24.10 -5.18 9.70
N ASN A 111 -25.30 -5.42 9.17
CA ASN A 111 -25.70 -6.73 8.66
C ASN A 111 -26.22 -6.62 7.22
N PRO A 112 -26.41 -7.76 6.52
CA PRO A 112 -26.86 -7.76 5.13
C PRO A 112 -28.22 -7.10 4.86
N GLY A 113 -29.08 -7.06 5.87
CA GLY A 113 -30.40 -6.44 5.79
C GLY A 113 -30.41 -4.95 6.12
N SER A 114 -29.25 -4.37 6.46
CA SER A 114 -29.19 -2.98 6.89
C SER A 114 -29.53 -1.98 5.78
N SER A 115 -30.21 -0.91 6.15
CA SER A 115 -30.54 0.20 5.25
C SER A 115 -29.32 1.10 4.98
N LEU A 116 -29.45 2.00 4.02
CA LEU A 116 -28.40 2.99 3.75
C LEU A 116 -28.18 3.92 4.96
N GLU A 117 -29.27 4.34 5.60
CA GLU A 117 -29.26 5.22 6.78
C GLU A 117 -28.59 4.53 7.97
N GLU A 118 -28.85 3.23 8.17
CA GLU A 118 -28.18 2.44 9.20
C GLU A 118 -26.67 2.31 8.93
N CYS A 119 -26.28 2.11 7.66
CA CYS A 119 -24.88 2.15 7.27
C CYS A 119 -24.26 3.52 7.57
N LEU A 120 -24.87 4.61 7.09
CA LEU A 120 -24.37 5.97 7.34
C LEU A 120 -24.21 6.25 8.83
N ALA A 121 -25.17 5.86 9.67
CA ALA A 121 -25.07 6.02 11.11
C ALA A 121 -23.93 5.18 11.72
N TYR A 122 -23.79 3.92 11.32
CA TYR A 122 -22.74 3.03 11.83
C TYR A 122 -21.33 3.49 11.44
N PHE A 123 -21.18 4.06 10.25
CA PHE A 123 -19.92 4.51 9.65
C PHE A 123 -19.69 6.01 9.80
N ASP A 124 -20.31 6.66 10.80
CA ASP A 124 -20.05 8.07 11.15
C ASP A 124 -20.27 9.05 9.97
N ASN A 125 -21.24 8.73 9.11
CA ASN A 125 -21.59 9.41 7.86
C ASN A 125 -20.47 9.45 6.81
N GLN A 126 -19.44 8.62 6.94
CA GLN A 126 -18.35 8.52 5.98
C GLN A 126 -18.63 7.41 4.96
N SER A 127 -18.49 7.75 3.68
CA SER A 127 -18.59 6.78 2.59
C SER A 127 -17.84 7.26 1.35
N ARG A 128 -17.43 6.31 0.51
CA ARG A 128 -16.82 6.57 -0.79
C ARG A 128 -17.73 6.04 -1.88
N SER A 129 -18.15 6.93 -2.78
CA SER A 129 -18.90 6.53 -3.97
C SER A 129 -17.95 6.06 -5.06
N THR A 130 -18.28 4.92 -5.68
CA THR A 130 -17.63 4.42 -6.89
C THR A 130 -18.67 4.32 -8.01
N ARG A 131 -18.25 4.07 -9.25
CA ARG A 131 -19.17 3.88 -10.38
C ARG A 131 -20.26 2.82 -10.12
N ASN A 132 -19.95 1.80 -9.32
CA ASN A 132 -20.78 0.60 -9.16
C ASN A 132 -21.32 0.37 -7.74
N SER A 133 -20.85 1.13 -6.74
CA SER A 133 -21.21 0.90 -5.33
C SER A 133 -20.91 2.11 -4.45
N THR A 134 -21.61 2.21 -3.32
CA THR A 134 -21.18 3.05 -2.18
C THR A 134 -20.41 2.16 -1.23
N ILE A 135 -19.18 2.55 -0.87
CA ILE A 135 -18.28 1.79 -0.01
C ILE A 135 -18.22 2.48 1.36
N PHE A 136 -18.34 1.70 2.41
CA PHE A 136 -18.16 2.12 3.80
C PHE A 136 -17.00 1.36 4.42
N GLU A 137 -16.17 2.03 5.20
CA GLU A 137 -14.98 1.47 5.85
C GLU A 137 -14.91 2.02 7.29
N LYS A 138 -14.62 1.16 8.28
CA LYS A 138 -14.45 1.56 9.68
C LYS A 138 -13.49 0.63 10.40
N SER A 139 -12.52 1.19 11.11
CA SER A 139 -11.62 0.43 11.98
C SER A 139 -12.39 -0.23 13.11
N LEU A 140 -12.12 -1.51 13.33
CA LEU A 140 -12.68 -2.30 14.43
C LEU A 140 -11.68 -2.38 15.61
N ASN A 141 -10.39 -2.34 15.30
CA ASN A 141 -9.26 -2.27 16.22
C ASN A 141 -8.01 -1.80 15.44
N ASP A 142 -6.83 -1.85 16.06
CA ASP A 142 -5.56 -1.40 15.48
C ASP A 142 -5.10 -2.21 14.25
N ILE A 143 -5.71 -3.37 13.99
CA ILE A 143 -5.31 -4.29 12.91
C ILE A 143 -6.42 -4.46 11.88
N ALA A 144 -7.67 -4.54 12.31
CA ALA A 144 -8.78 -4.95 11.46
C ALA A 144 -9.78 -3.81 11.22
N GLU A 145 -10.34 -3.79 10.02
CA GLU A 145 -11.47 -2.94 9.64
C GLU A 145 -12.62 -3.77 9.06
N ILE A 146 -13.83 -3.22 9.14
CA ILE A 146 -14.99 -3.70 8.40
C ILE A 146 -15.19 -2.83 7.17
N LYS A 147 -15.40 -3.49 6.04
CA LYS A 147 -15.69 -2.87 4.76
C LYS A 147 -17.00 -3.40 4.18
N VAL A 148 -17.86 -2.48 3.78
CA VAL A 148 -19.20 -2.78 3.27
C VAL A 148 -19.38 -2.16 1.90
N TRP A 149 -19.82 -2.98 0.95
CA TRP A 149 -20.29 -2.53 -0.34
C TRP A 149 -21.80 -2.46 -0.31
N PHE A 150 -22.31 -1.29 -0.65
CA PHE A 150 -23.71 -1.01 -0.79
C PHE A 150 -24.03 -0.81 -2.27
N ALA A 151 -25.12 -1.43 -2.73
CA ALA A 151 -25.52 -1.38 -4.12
C ALA A 151 -25.71 0.08 -4.59
N ASN A 152 -25.36 0.36 -5.85
CA ASN A 152 -25.47 1.72 -6.40
C ASN A 152 -26.92 2.25 -6.45
N ASP A 153 -27.90 1.36 -6.52
CA ASP A 153 -29.31 1.73 -6.41
C ASP A 153 -29.73 2.13 -4.99
N LYS A 154 -28.78 2.05 -4.04
CA LYS A 154 -28.94 2.42 -2.64
C LYS A 154 -30.04 1.61 -1.94
N LYS A 155 -30.23 0.35 -2.33
CA LYS A 155 -31.27 -0.50 -1.71
C LYS A 155 -30.77 -1.56 -0.75
N GLN A 156 -29.51 -1.98 -0.85
CA GLN A 156 -29.05 -3.17 -0.14
C GLN A 156 -27.53 -3.23 -0.01
N VAL A 157 -27.08 -3.89 1.04
CA VAL A 157 -25.70 -4.38 1.16
C VAL A 157 -25.47 -5.52 0.15
N THR A 158 -24.33 -5.47 -0.55
CA THR A 158 -23.91 -6.52 -1.49
C THR A 158 -22.78 -7.37 -0.94
N THR A 159 -21.89 -6.78 -0.14
CA THR A 159 -20.72 -7.47 0.41
C THR A 159 -20.35 -6.89 1.77
N ILE A 160 -19.95 -7.75 2.71
CA ILE A 160 -19.33 -7.37 3.99
C ILE A 160 -18.03 -8.15 4.10
N GLU A 161 -16.93 -7.44 4.25
CA GLU A 161 -15.57 -7.95 4.42
C GLU A 161 -14.99 -7.45 5.75
N ILE A 162 -14.29 -8.32 6.46
CA ILE A 162 -13.38 -7.94 7.54
C ILE A 162 -11.96 -8.15 7.03
N ARG A 163 -11.09 -7.14 7.11
CA ARG A 163 -9.72 -7.25 6.58
C ARG A 163 -8.71 -6.54 7.46
N ILE A 164 -7.44 -6.87 7.28
CA ILE A 164 -6.34 -6.08 7.82
C ILE A 164 -6.42 -4.67 7.23
N ILE A 165 -6.20 -3.65 8.06
CA ILE A 165 -6.02 -2.26 7.62
C ILE A 165 -4.73 -2.22 6.81
N GLU A 166 -4.86 -2.00 5.50
CA GLU A 166 -3.76 -1.90 4.55
C GLU A 166 -3.59 -0.43 4.14
N ASP A 167 -2.35 0.04 4.22
CA ASP A 167 -1.93 1.36 3.76
C ASP A 167 -1.57 1.33 2.28
N THR A 168 -1.41 2.50 1.66
CA THR A 168 -0.92 2.57 0.28
C THR A 168 0.59 2.72 0.28
N GLU A 169 1.30 1.70 -0.23
CA GLU A 169 2.74 1.77 -0.43
C GLU A 169 3.08 2.75 -1.56
N ILE A 170 3.96 3.71 -1.28
CA ILE A 170 4.51 4.66 -2.26
C ILE A 170 5.93 4.21 -2.64
N PHE A 171 6.78 3.99 -1.64
CA PHE A 171 8.13 3.45 -1.82
C PHE A 171 8.34 2.26 -0.88
N ALA A 172 8.84 1.17 -1.44
CA ALA A 172 8.95 -0.12 -0.77
C ALA A 172 10.22 -0.20 0.08
N HIS A 173 10.25 -1.18 1.00
CA HIS A 173 11.45 -1.49 1.78
C HIS A 173 12.70 -1.74 0.92
N SER A 174 12.51 -2.35 -0.25
CA SER A 174 13.60 -2.65 -1.17
C SER A 174 14.28 -1.40 -1.74
N ASP A 175 13.59 -0.27 -1.81
CA ASP A 175 14.14 0.99 -2.32
C ASP A 175 15.18 1.59 -1.35
N PHE A 176 15.08 1.23 -0.06
CA PHE A 176 15.98 1.69 1.00
C PHE A 176 16.99 0.63 1.45
N ASN A 177 17.07 -0.51 0.75
CA ASN A 177 17.99 -1.59 1.06
C ASN A 177 19.29 -1.46 0.24
N PRO A 178 20.45 -1.17 0.86
CA PRO A 178 21.73 -1.05 0.15
C PRO A 178 22.18 -2.33 -0.57
N ALA A 179 21.67 -3.49 -0.16
CA ALA A 179 21.98 -4.76 -0.79
C ALA A 179 21.05 -5.09 -1.98
N ASN A 180 20.03 -4.27 -2.26
CA ASN A 180 19.12 -4.49 -3.37
C ASN A 180 19.80 -4.17 -4.71
N LYS A 181 20.26 -5.22 -5.39
CA LYS A 181 20.91 -5.11 -6.70
C LYS A 181 20.00 -4.59 -7.81
N PHE A 182 18.69 -4.48 -7.60
CA PHE A 182 17.76 -3.93 -8.60
C PHE A 182 17.60 -2.42 -8.46
N ASN A 183 17.95 -1.85 -7.30
CA ASN A 183 18.03 -0.41 -7.14
C ASN A 183 19.40 0.09 -7.58
N THR A 184 19.45 0.70 -8.78
CA THR A 184 20.70 1.18 -9.38
C THR A 184 21.07 2.60 -8.96
N VAL A 185 20.15 3.34 -8.33
CA VAL A 185 20.37 4.73 -7.89
C VAL A 185 19.92 4.93 -6.44
N PRO A 186 20.46 4.17 -5.46
CA PRO A 186 19.95 4.15 -4.09
C PRO A 186 20.00 5.50 -3.37
N GLN A 187 20.93 6.38 -3.73
CA GLN A 187 21.02 7.72 -3.16
C GLN A 187 19.79 8.59 -3.51
N SER A 188 19.15 8.38 -4.67
CA SER A 188 17.95 9.12 -5.08
C SER A 188 16.80 9.00 -4.07
N TYR A 189 16.53 7.77 -3.58
CA TYR A 189 15.49 7.50 -2.58
C TYR A 189 15.84 8.04 -1.20
N SER A 190 17.13 8.01 -0.82
CA SER A 190 17.55 8.67 0.42
C SER A 190 17.39 10.19 0.33
N LEU A 191 17.75 10.81 -0.80
CA LEU A 191 17.58 12.25 -0.98
C LEU A 191 16.10 12.63 -1.07
N LEU A 192 15.21 11.76 -1.56
CA LEU A 192 13.77 11.96 -1.44
C LEU A 192 13.32 12.05 0.03
N VAL A 193 13.80 11.15 0.90
CA VAL A 193 13.50 11.23 2.34
C VAL A 193 14.00 12.53 2.94
N LYS A 194 15.20 12.98 2.54
CA LYS A 194 15.74 14.27 2.93
C LYS A 194 14.85 15.42 2.49
N TRP A 195 14.41 15.42 1.23
CA TRP A 195 13.49 16.43 0.69
C TRP A 195 12.16 16.47 1.46
N LEU A 196 11.57 15.29 1.74
CA LEU A 196 10.35 15.16 2.54
C LEU A 196 10.53 15.67 3.98
N PHE A 197 11.70 15.42 4.57
CA PHE A 197 12.05 15.89 5.91
C PHE A 197 12.20 17.42 5.94
N ASP A 198 13.00 18.00 5.05
CA ASP A 198 13.29 19.45 5.04
C ASP A 198 12.04 20.29 4.84
N ASN A 199 11.14 19.83 3.97
CA ASN A 199 9.87 20.50 3.71
C ASN A 199 8.78 20.19 4.74
N LYS A 200 9.10 19.40 5.77
CA LYS A 200 8.16 18.94 6.81
C LYS A 200 6.93 18.25 6.22
N TYR A 201 7.12 17.43 5.20
CA TYR A 201 6.08 16.67 4.53
C TYR A 201 5.79 15.31 5.18
N LEU A 202 6.64 14.87 6.11
CA LEU A 202 6.42 13.65 6.89
C LEU A 202 5.55 13.90 8.14
N ASN A 203 4.79 12.89 8.55
CA ASN A 203 4.04 12.87 9.81
C ASN A 203 4.96 12.50 10.98
N LEU A 204 5.89 13.40 11.32
CA LEU A 204 6.85 13.22 12.41
C LEU A 204 6.61 14.20 13.56
N SER A 205 7.13 13.85 14.74
CA SER A 205 7.07 14.73 15.91
C SER A 205 7.96 15.97 15.73
N ALA A 206 7.64 17.04 16.46
CA ALA A 206 8.48 18.24 16.48
C ALA A 206 9.90 17.98 17.00
N GLU A 207 10.05 16.99 17.89
CA GLU A 207 11.35 16.55 18.41
C GLU A 207 12.20 15.87 17.33
N THR A 208 11.59 15.09 16.44
CA THR A 208 12.33 14.52 15.30
C THR A 208 12.77 15.62 14.34
N TYR A 209 11.95 16.65 14.10
CA TYR A 209 12.32 17.78 13.25
C TYR A 209 13.37 18.72 13.83
N SER A 210 13.60 18.72 15.15
CA SER A 210 14.68 19.50 15.74
C SER A 210 16.04 18.81 15.62
N GLN A 211 16.07 17.52 15.28
CA GLN A 211 17.28 16.79 14.91
C GLN A 211 17.51 17.05 13.42
N GLU A 212 18.43 17.96 13.09
CA GLU A 212 18.78 18.22 11.69
C GLU A 212 19.16 16.91 10.97
N LEU A 213 18.68 16.73 9.74
CA LEU A 213 19.06 15.60 8.90
C LEU A 213 20.15 16.05 7.93
N SER A 214 21.27 15.32 7.88
CA SER A 214 22.40 15.62 6.99
C SER A 214 22.07 15.23 5.53
N LEU A 215 22.95 15.59 4.60
CA LEU A 215 22.90 15.11 3.20
C LEU A 215 23.60 13.74 3.02
N ASP A 216 24.17 13.17 4.09
CA ASP A 216 24.89 11.90 3.99
C ASP A 216 23.92 10.74 3.77
N HIS A 217 24.20 9.92 2.76
CA HIS A 217 23.35 8.81 2.38
C HIS A 217 23.13 7.80 3.52
N THR A 218 24.19 7.50 4.30
CA THR A 218 24.13 6.53 5.39
C THR A 218 23.29 7.06 6.55
N ASP A 219 23.48 8.34 6.89
CA ASP A 219 22.68 9.02 7.92
C ASP A 219 21.19 9.02 7.54
N ILE A 220 20.86 9.33 6.29
CA ILE A 220 19.47 9.36 5.83
C ILE A 220 18.85 7.95 5.80
N LEU A 221 19.60 6.91 5.42
CA LEU A 221 19.11 5.53 5.52
C LEU A 221 18.88 5.10 6.97
N ALA A 222 19.75 5.50 7.91
CA ALA A 222 19.56 5.25 9.33
C ALA A 222 18.32 5.96 9.87
N PHE A 223 18.07 7.20 9.42
CA PHE A 223 16.85 7.93 9.69
C PHE A 223 15.61 7.20 9.15
N ALA A 224 15.62 6.83 7.86
CA ALA A 224 14.51 6.13 7.23
C ALA A 224 14.19 4.80 7.94
N LYS A 225 15.23 4.05 8.34
CA LYS A 225 15.06 2.82 9.13
C LYS A 225 14.41 3.07 10.49
N THR A 226 14.84 4.14 11.18
CA THR A 226 14.41 4.42 12.56
C THR A 226 13.00 5.01 12.61
N HIS A 227 12.67 5.91 11.70
CA HIS A 227 11.43 6.70 11.76
C HIS A 227 10.37 6.25 10.75
N LEU A 228 10.77 5.63 9.65
CA LEU A 228 9.89 5.21 8.56
C LEU A 228 9.93 3.70 8.29
N LYS A 229 10.66 2.94 9.12
CA LYS A 229 10.88 1.48 8.95
C LYS A 229 11.33 1.10 7.53
N SER A 230 12.17 1.97 6.96
CA SER A 230 12.74 1.84 5.62
C SER A 230 11.69 1.79 4.50
N HIS A 231 10.52 2.41 4.63
CA HIS A 231 9.54 2.53 3.53
C HIS A 231 8.84 3.89 3.56
N ILE A 232 8.00 4.19 2.57
CA ILE A 232 7.12 5.37 2.57
C ILE A 232 5.69 4.95 2.22
N TRP A 233 4.76 5.17 3.14
CA TRP A 233 3.33 4.97 2.94
C TRP A 233 2.55 6.28 2.95
N ASP A 234 1.34 6.26 2.41
CA ASP A 234 0.46 7.44 2.38
C ASP A 234 0.15 7.98 3.80
N THR A 235 0.02 7.10 4.80
CA THR A 235 -0.20 7.51 6.21
C THR A 235 1.01 8.17 6.87
N GLN A 236 2.21 8.04 6.31
CA GLN A 236 3.43 8.69 6.80
C GLN A 236 3.61 10.10 6.23
N ILE A 237 2.77 10.50 5.26
CA ILE A 237 2.85 11.79 4.57
C ILE A 237 1.75 12.73 5.07
N ARG A 238 2.06 14.02 5.18
CA ARG A 238 1.08 15.06 5.51
C ARG A 238 0.09 15.25 4.37
N ASP A 239 -1.13 15.64 4.72
CA ASP A 239 -2.15 16.04 3.76
C ASP A 239 -1.83 17.42 3.15
N ILE A 240 -0.91 17.41 2.17
CA ILE A 240 -0.51 18.55 1.37
C ILE A 240 -1.08 18.34 -0.04
N PRO A 241 -1.76 19.35 -0.63
CA PRO A 241 -2.31 19.23 -1.98
C PRO A 241 -1.27 18.69 -2.97
N TYR A 242 -1.70 17.73 -3.79
CA TYR A 242 -0.91 17.07 -4.83
C TYR A 242 0.32 16.26 -4.38
N LEU A 243 0.79 16.35 -3.13
CA LEU A 243 2.01 15.69 -2.68
C LEU A 243 1.94 14.17 -2.84
N ARG A 244 0.84 13.55 -2.40
CA ARG A 244 0.65 12.10 -2.57
C ARG A 244 0.72 11.70 -4.05
N SER A 245 -0.02 12.40 -4.91
CA SER A 245 -0.06 12.10 -6.35
C SER A 245 1.31 12.30 -7.00
N PHE A 246 2.03 13.36 -6.63
CA PHE A 246 3.38 13.63 -7.08
C PHE A 246 4.35 12.50 -6.69
N LEU A 247 4.27 12.00 -5.46
CA LEU A 247 5.13 10.89 -5.03
C LEU A 247 4.86 9.59 -5.82
N PHE A 248 3.61 9.30 -6.16
CA PHE A 248 3.28 8.20 -7.09
C PHE A 248 3.82 8.46 -8.50
N GLU A 249 3.70 9.70 -8.98
CA GLU A 249 4.19 10.09 -10.29
C GLU A 249 5.70 9.85 -10.40
N ILE A 250 6.51 10.39 -9.46
CA ILE A 250 7.97 10.24 -9.50
C ILE A 250 8.44 8.80 -9.25
N ALA A 251 7.62 7.95 -8.60
CA ALA A 251 7.92 6.53 -8.40
C ALA A 251 7.76 5.72 -9.70
N SER A 252 6.90 6.18 -10.60
CA SER A 252 6.64 5.53 -11.88
C SER A 252 7.49 6.14 -12.99
N ASN A 253 7.85 5.34 -14.00
CA ASN A 253 8.52 5.89 -15.20
C ASN A 253 7.52 6.64 -16.08
N SER A 254 7.05 7.77 -15.59
CA SER A 254 5.97 8.55 -16.18
C SER A 254 6.43 9.91 -16.66
N SER A 255 5.65 10.46 -17.57
CA SER A 255 5.81 11.81 -18.09
C SER A 255 4.44 12.44 -18.30
N ILE A 256 4.33 13.74 -18.06
CA ILE A 256 3.10 14.51 -18.24
C ILE A 256 3.30 15.51 -19.37
N LYS A 257 2.32 15.63 -20.25
CA LYS A 257 2.33 16.65 -21.31
C LYS A 257 1.90 18.00 -20.76
N ASN A 258 2.69 19.03 -21.01
CA ASN A 258 2.27 20.39 -20.73
C ASN A 258 1.28 20.91 -21.79
N LYS A 259 0.81 22.15 -21.63
CA LYS A 259 -0.13 22.80 -22.56
C LYS A 259 0.41 22.92 -23.99
N ASP A 260 1.72 22.97 -24.15
CA ASP A 260 2.40 23.09 -25.44
C ASP A 260 2.69 21.71 -26.09
N GLY A 261 2.32 20.62 -25.41
CA GLY A 261 2.50 19.24 -25.87
C GLY A 261 3.86 18.64 -25.58
N GLU A 262 4.73 19.35 -24.86
CA GLU A 262 6.05 18.85 -24.42
C GLU A 262 5.90 17.85 -23.28
N GLU A 263 6.62 16.73 -23.36
CA GLU A 263 6.64 15.69 -22.33
C GLU A 263 7.64 16.04 -21.23
N ILE A 264 7.13 16.23 -20.02
CA ILE A 264 7.92 16.49 -18.82
C ILE A 264 8.04 15.21 -18.03
N ASN A 265 9.27 14.71 -17.89
CA ASN A 265 9.55 13.48 -17.17
C ASN A 265 9.64 13.73 -15.66
N PHE A 266 8.90 12.96 -14.87
CA PHE A 266 8.87 13.07 -13.42
C PHE A 266 9.63 11.95 -12.69
N TYR A 267 10.05 10.92 -13.42
CA TYR A 267 10.64 9.74 -12.82
C TYR A 267 11.91 10.06 -12.02
N ILE A 268 11.90 9.75 -10.72
CA ILE A 268 12.94 10.16 -9.76
C ILE A 268 14.35 9.77 -10.21
N LYS A 269 14.49 8.59 -10.80
CA LYS A 269 15.76 8.08 -11.30
C LYS A 269 16.29 8.90 -12.47
N ASN A 270 15.44 9.29 -13.41
CA ASN A 270 15.85 10.14 -14.53
C ASN A 270 16.23 11.53 -14.04
N LEU A 271 15.46 12.09 -13.09
CA LEU A 271 15.80 13.36 -12.44
C LEU A 271 17.18 13.28 -11.79
N TYR A 272 17.45 12.20 -11.06
CA TYR A 272 18.73 11.97 -10.39
C TYR A 272 19.90 11.88 -11.38
N VAL A 273 19.76 11.11 -12.47
CA VAL A 273 20.78 10.98 -13.52
C VAL A 273 21.02 12.31 -14.25
N LYS A 274 19.96 13.10 -14.47
CA LYS A 274 20.06 14.45 -15.05
C LYS A 274 20.84 15.38 -14.12
N THR A 275 20.54 15.39 -12.82
CA THR A 275 21.29 16.20 -11.84
C THR A 275 22.77 15.78 -11.76
N ALA A 276 23.08 14.50 -11.97
CA ALA A 276 24.46 14.04 -12.07
C ALA A 276 25.21 14.55 -13.31
N GLY A 277 24.52 15.18 -14.28
CA GLY A 277 25.09 15.57 -15.58
C GLY A 277 25.38 14.36 -16.48
N LYS A 278 24.68 13.24 -16.26
CA LYS A 278 24.94 11.95 -16.90
C LYS A 278 23.85 11.50 -17.86
N TRP A 279 22.92 12.38 -18.19
CA TRP A 279 21.76 12.04 -19.02
C TRP A 279 22.11 11.67 -20.46
N GLU A 280 23.02 12.40 -21.10
CA GLU A 280 23.41 12.09 -22.50
C GLU A 280 24.07 10.70 -22.59
N GLU A 281 25.03 10.42 -21.71
CA GLU A 281 25.68 9.11 -21.60
C GLU A 281 24.68 7.99 -21.25
N HIS A 282 23.71 8.27 -20.39
CA HIS A 282 22.62 7.35 -20.06
C HIS A 282 21.80 6.96 -21.30
N GLN A 283 21.41 7.95 -22.12
CA GLN A 283 20.64 7.72 -23.34
C GLN A 283 21.45 6.97 -24.39
N GLU A 284 22.74 7.31 -24.58
CA GLU A 284 23.63 6.57 -25.49
C GLU A 284 23.72 5.09 -25.12
N ILE A 285 23.84 4.75 -23.83
CA ILE A 285 23.88 3.36 -23.36
C ILE A 285 22.51 2.69 -23.53
N TYR A 286 21.42 3.38 -23.20
CA TYR A 286 20.07 2.85 -23.36
C TYR A 286 19.76 2.48 -24.82
N ASP A 287 20.15 3.33 -25.76
CA ASP A 287 19.93 3.13 -27.20
C ASP A 287 20.84 2.04 -27.80
N ALA A 288 22.06 1.87 -27.26
CA ALA A 288 23.03 0.90 -27.76
C ALA A 288 22.86 -0.49 -27.15
N ASP A 289 22.77 -0.58 -25.81
CA ASP A 289 22.70 -1.83 -25.05
C ASP A 289 22.11 -1.59 -23.64
N ILE A 290 20.82 -1.87 -23.50
CA ILE A 290 20.09 -1.75 -22.23
C ILE A 290 20.70 -2.60 -21.10
N SER A 291 21.48 -3.64 -21.41
CA SER A 291 22.08 -4.51 -20.39
C SER A 291 23.22 -3.83 -19.62
N GLY A 292 23.93 -2.89 -20.25
CA GLY A 292 24.99 -2.11 -19.61
C GLY A 292 24.48 -0.94 -18.74
N LEU A 293 23.21 -0.58 -18.89
CA LEU A 293 22.62 0.57 -18.20
C LEU A 293 22.65 0.42 -16.67
N LYS A 294 22.41 -0.81 -16.20
CA LYS A 294 22.41 -1.13 -14.77
C LYS A 294 23.76 -0.84 -14.11
N ASP A 295 24.83 -1.28 -14.77
CA ASP A 295 26.19 -1.11 -14.26
C ASP A 295 26.58 0.37 -14.29
N PHE A 296 26.25 1.07 -15.37
CA PHE A 296 26.46 2.51 -15.48
C PHE A 296 25.76 3.31 -14.38
N GLU A 297 24.46 3.10 -14.20
CA GLU A 297 23.67 3.81 -13.19
C GLU A 297 24.20 3.57 -11.77
N SER A 298 24.67 2.35 -11.48
CA SER A 298 25.25 1.99 -10.18
C SER A 298 26.57 2.71 -9.89
N THR A 299 27.18 3.40 -10.86
CA THR A 299 28.36 4.25 -10.66
C THR A 299 28.02 5.70 -10.33
N ILE A 300 26.75 6.11 -10.45
CA ILE A 300 26.34 7.50 -10.29
C ILE A 300 26.08 7.81 -8.81
N PHE A 301 26.95 8.63 -8.24
CA PHE A 301 26.80 9.19 -6.90
C PHE A 301 26.89 10.71 -6.97
N LEU A 302 25.91 11.39 -6.38
CA LEU A 302 25.90 12.84 -6.28
C LEU A 302 26.81 13.28 -5.15
N ASP A 303 27.66 14.26 -5.42
CA ASP A 303 28.36 14.99 -4.37
C ASP A 303 27.38 15.90 -3.58
N ALA A 304 27.89 16.63 -2.59
CA ALA A 304 27.05 17.51 -1.76
C ALA A 304 26.36 18.61 -2.57
N THR A 305 27.03 19.18 -3.58
CA THR A 305 26.48 20.26 -4.41
C THR A 305 25.36 19.71 -5.29
N GLN A 306 25.61 18.59 -5.95
CA GLN A 306 24.63 17.91 -6.79
C GLN A 306 23.46 17.37 -5.96
N SER A 307 23.71 16.90 -4.74
CA SER A 307 22.66 16.47 -3.82
C SER A 307 21.71 17.62 -3.48
N SER A 308 22.24 18.80 -3.13
CA SER A 308 21.41 19.99 -2.92
C SER A 308 20.62 20.37 -4.17
N GLN A 309 21.26 20.38 -5.35
CA GLN A 309 20.57 20.66 -6.62
C GLN A 309 19.46 19.65 -6.91
N PHE A 310 19.62 18.39 -6.52
CA PHE A 310 18.59 17.37 -6.67
C PHE A 310 17.37 17.66 -5.78
N LEU A 311 17.58 18.11 -4.54
CA LEU A 311 16.47 18.55 -3.67
C LEU A 311 15.72 19.76 -4.24
N ASP A 312 16.46 20.71 -4.82
CA ASP A 312 15.86 21.87 -5.51
C ASP A 312 15.04 21.40 -6.73
N THR A 313 15.60 20.47 -7.52
CA THR A 313 14.92 19.84 -8.66
C THR A 313 13.60 19.19 -8.25
N LEU A 314 13.57 18.46 -7.12
CA LEU A 314 12.33 17.87 -6.60
C LEU A 314 11.29 18.94 -6.22
N THR A 315 11.74 20.06 -5.65
CA THR A 315 10.87 21.19 -5.29
C THR A 315 10.27 21.87 -6.52
N GLU A 316 11.08 22.08 -7.55
CA GLU A 316 10.65 22.63 -8.83
C GLU A 316 9.64 21.72 -9.52
N HIS A 317 9.93 20.42 -9.58
CA HIS A 317 9.02 19.43 -10.18
C HIS A 317 7.72 19.30 -9.40
N PHE A 318 7.75 19.33 -8.07
CA PHE A 318 6.53 19.32 -7.28
C PHE A 318 5.64 20.53 -7.58
N THR A 319 6.24 21.72 -7.66
CA THR A 319 5.54 22.97 -8.01
C THR A 319 4.94 22.90 -9.41
N LEU A 320 5.71 22.40 -10.37
CA LEU A 320 5.26 22.23 -11.76
C LEU A 320 4.13 21.20 -11.87
N PHE A 321 4.23 20.07 -11.16
CA PHE A 321 3.20 19.03 -11.13
C PHE A 321 1.86 19.57 -10.63
N ALA A 322 1.86 20.37 -9.56
CA ALA A 322 0.67 21.03 -9.06
C ALA A 322 0.01 21.92 -10.13
N GLN A 323 0.81 22.76 -10.81
CA GLN A 323 0.32 23.63 -11.89
C GLN A 323 -0.29 22.83 -13.05
N LEU A 324 0.37 21.74 -13.48
CA LEU A 324 -0.11 20.89 -14.56
C LEU A 324 -1.40 20.15 -14.20
N THR A 325 -1.59 19.80 -12.92
CA THR A 325 -2.78 19.10 -12.45
C THR A 325 -3.98 20.05 -12.35
N GLU A 326 -3.78 21.26 -11.83
CA GLU A 326 -4.81 22.32 -11.79
C GLU A 326 -5.34 22.71 -13.17
N ILE A 327 -4.53 22.56 -14.22
CA ILE A 327 -4.89 22.85 -15.61
C ILE A 327 -5.80 21.77 -16.21
N ASN A 328 -5.69 20.53 -15.73
CA ASN A 328 -6.34 19.35 -16.31
C ASN A 328 -7.63 18.94 -15.57
N GLU A 329 -7.93 19.58 -14.45
CA GLU A 329 -9.24 19.55 -13.75
C GLU A 329 -10.16 20.66 -14.26
#